data_AF-A0A9X4QPD3-F1
#
_entry.id   AF-A0A9X4QPD3-F1
#
_cell.length_a   1.000
_cell.length_b   1.000
_cell.length_c   1.000
_cell.angle_alpha   90.00
_cell.angle_beta   90.00
_cell.angle_gamma   90.00
#
_symmetry.space_group_name_H-M   'P 1'
#
loop_
_entity.id
_entity.type
_entity.pdbx_description
1 polymer ?
#
loop_
_entity_poly.entity_id
_entity_poly.type
_entity_poly.pdbx_seq_one_letter_code
_entity_poly.pdbx_strand_id
1 'polypeptide(L)'
;MSESPVTDRYLVVRKGYEHPEAALKLLNVFTRIERNQDPGAKDLLAATEQLDTQLRNYYPFDLLLDYPDAIAQRHDRLAKALAGELDPERLDQETKRLYDDSLTEREYPRKNLDAWAGSTAYQLWGGVGRAETVKVESVFADPPPSLATMWTNLQSLETETYAKIITGELPLSAFDDYAQRWHAEGGDKMTEAVREASAGSK
;
A
#
# COMPACT_ATOMS: atom_id res chain seq x y z
N MET A 1 -14.28 -21.40 -5.45
CA MET A 1 -14.32 -20.12 -4.71
C MET A 1 -13.31 -19.23 -5.40
N SER A 2 -13.74 -18.05 -5.86
CA SER A 2 -12.93 -17.17 -6.71
C SER A 2 -11.73 -16.69 -5.90
N GLU A 3 -10.51 -16.96 -6.34
CA GLU A 3 -9.38 -16.13 -5.95
C GLU A 3 -9.76 -14.67 -6.21
N SER A 4 -9.42 -13.76 -5.29
CA SER A 4 -9.51 -12.33 -5.59
C SER A 4 -8.76 -12.09 -6.88
N PRO A 5 -9.37 -11.50 -7.92
CA PRO A 5 -8.70 -11.33 -9.18
C PRO A 5 -7.41 -10.52 -8.94
N VAL A 6 -6.31 -10.98 -9.55
CA VAL A 6 -4.99 -10.32 -9.52
C VAL A 6 -5.05 -8.92 -10.17
N THR A 7 -6.22 -8.48 -10.65
CA THR A 7 -6.43 -7.25 -11.40
C THR A 7 -7.83 -6.71 -11.10
N ASP A 8 -7.90 -5.51 -10.54
CA ASP A 8 -9.12 -4.76 -10.24
C ASP A 8 -9.43 -3.67 -11.30
N ARG A 9 -8.50 -3.44 -12.25
CA ARG A 9 -8.60 -2.39 -13.26
C ARG A 9 -8.29 -2.89 -14.67
N TYR A 10 -9.09 -2.44 -15.64
CA TYR A 10 -8.90 -2.77 -17.06
C TYR A 10 -8.89 -1.48 -17.89
N LEU A 11 -7.90 -1.34 -18.78
CA LEU A 11 -7.90 -0.29 -19.80
C LEU A 11 -8.51 -0.84 -21.09
N VAL A 12 -9.64 -0.28 -21.52
CA VAL A 12 -10.40 -0.74 -22.68
C VAL A 12 -10.46 0.34 -23.75
N VAL A 13 -10.14 0.01 -24.99
CA VAL A 13 -10.22 0.92 -26.14
C VAL A 13 -11.39 0.51 -27.04
N ARG A 14 -12.19 1.48 -27.49
CA ARG A 14 -13.34 1.24 -28.38
C ARG A 14 -12.88 0.57 -29.68
N LYS A 15 -13.60 -0.46 -30.13
CA LYS A 15 -13.40 -1.07 -31.45
C LYS A 15 -13.48 -0.01 -32.55
N GLY A 16 -12.50 0.00 -33.46
CA GLY A 16 -12.43 0.96 -34.57
C GLY A 16 -12.05 2.39 -34.18
N TYR A 17 -11.47 2.60 -32.99
CA TYR A 17 -10.81 3.87 -32.68
C TYR A 17 -9.62 4.09 -33.63
N GLU A 18 -9.39 5.33 -34.07
CA GLU A 18 -8.40 5.65 -35.08
C GLU A 18 -6.96 5.41 -34.60
N HIS A 19 -6.70 5.61 -33.30
CA HIS A 19 -5.38 5.51 -32.68
C HIS A 19 -5.38 4.69 -31.39
N PRO A 20 -5.69 3.37 -31.44
CA PRO A 20 -5.76 2.54 -30.22
C PRO A 20 -4.42 2.44 -29.50
N GLU A 21 -3.30 2.62 -30.21
CA GLU A 21 -1.95 2.63 -29.64
C GLU A 21 -1.65 3.85 -28.77
N ALA A 22 -2.43 4.94 -28.89
CA ALA A 22 -2.26 6.13 -28.07
C ALA A 22 -2.40 5.81 -26.57
N ALA A 23 -3.30 4.90 -26.22
CA ALA A 23 -3.50 4.44 -24.84
C ALA A 23 -2.21 3.80 -24.26
N LEU A 24 -1.57 2.89 -25.02
CA LEU A 24 -0.31 2.26 -24.58
C LEU A 24 0.87 3.23 -24.58
N LYS A 25 0.94 4.15 -25.53
CA LYS A 25 1.99 5.18 -25.57
C LYS A 25 1.91 6.10 -24.34
N LEU A 26 0.72 6.55 -23.99
CA LEU A 26 0.50 7.36 -22.78
C LEU A 26 0.85 6.57 -21.52
N LEU A 27 0.41 5.31 -21.42
CA LEU A 27 0.76 4.43 -20.31
C LEU A 27 2.28 4.31 -20.14
N ASN A 28 3.02 4.07 -21.22
CA ASN A 28 4.49 4.03 -21.18
C ASN A 28 5.12 5.37 -20.75
N VAL A 29 4.57 6.50 -21.18
CA VAL A 29 5.04 7.83 -20.77
C VAL A 29 4.82 8.02 -19.27
N PHE A 30 3.61 7.77 -18.77
CA PHE A 30 3.27 7.89 -17.36
C PHE A 30 4.16 7.02 -16.49
N THR A 31 4.31 5.74 -16.85
CA THR A 31 5.19 4.80 -16.12
C THR A 31 6.63 5.28 -16.07
N ARG A 32 7.18 5.83 -17.17
CA ARG A 32 8.55 6.37 -17.15
C ARG A 32 8.67 7.61 -16.27
N ILE A 33 7.69 8.51 -16.31
CA ILE A 33 7.72 9.73 -15.49
C ILE A 33 7.63 9.35 -14.01
N GLU A 34 6.68 8.49 -13.63
CA GLU A 34 6.48 8.08 -12.23
C GLU A 34 7.68 7.31 -11.67
N ARG A 35 8.38 6.53 -12.51
CA ARG A 35 9.62 5.84 -12.13
C ARG A 35 10.87 6.73 -12.24
N ASN A 36 10.69 8.03 -12.51
CA ASN A 36 11.74 9.02 -12.72
C ASN A 36 12.79 8.60 -13.78
N GLN A 37 12.32 7.91 -14.82
CA GLN A 37 13.10 7.42 -15.96
C GLN A 37 13.03 8.38 -17.17
N ASP A 38 12.26 9.47 -17.07
CA ASP A 38 12.16 10.50 -18.10
C ASP A 38 12.92 11.77 -17.66
N PRO A 39 14.13 12.03 -18.21
CA PRO A 39 14.89 13.22 -17.87
C PRO A 39 14.17 14.54 -18.22
N GLY A 40 13.23 14.51 -19.17
CA GLY A 40 12.43 15.67 -19.56
C GLY A 40 11.33 16.01 -18.56
N ALA A 41 11.06 15.15 -17.58
CA ALA A 41 10.00 15.35 -16.60
C ALA A 41 10.48 16.01 -15.29
N LYS A 42 11.76 16.37 -15.16
CA LYS A 42 12.31 16.94 -13.91
C LYS A 42 11.55 18.17 -13.41
N ASP A 43 11.28 19.12 -14.28
CA ASP A 43 10.57 20.35 -13.92
C ASP A 43 9.11 20.07 -13.53
N LEU A 44 8.49 19.09 -14.19
CA LEU A 44 7.14 18.63 -13.88
C LEU A 44 7.08 17.97 -12.51
N LEU A 45 8.03 17.08 -12.20
CA LEU A 45 8.12 16.41 -10.91
C LEU A 45 8.39 17.41 -9.78
N ALA A 46 9.32 18.35 -9.99
CA ALA A 46 9.60 19.43 -9.03
C ALA A 46 8.36 20.31 -8.79
N ALA A 47 7.59 20.62 -9.84
CA ALA A 47 6.34 21.37 -9.69
C ALA A 47 5.29 20.58 -8.90
N THR A 48 5.17 19.26 -9.10
CA THR A 48 4.23 18.43 -8.33
C THR A 48 4.60 18.34 -6.86
N GLU A 49 5.89 18.28 -6.53
CA GLU A 49 6.39 18.33 -5.15
C GLU A 49 6.06 19.69 -4.49
N GLN A 50 6.27 20.79 -5.20
CA GLN A 50 5.95 22.13 -4.69
C GLN A 50 4.44 22.34 -4.45
N LEU A 51 3.61 21.71 -5.26
CA LEU A 51 2.16 21.82 -5.19
C LEU A 51 1.51 20.78 -4.26
N ASP A 52 2.31 19.90 -3.64
CA ASP A 52 1.83 18.78 -2.83
C ASP A 52 0.72 17.97 -3.54
N THR A 53 0.94 17.67 -4.82
CA THR A 53 -0.03 16.97 -5.67
C THR A 53 0.59 15.76 -6.33
N GLN A 54 -0.22 14.74 -6.62
CA GLN A 54 0.25 13.57 -7.36
C GLN A 54 0.00 13.76 -8.85
N LEU A 55 1.03 13.52 -9.67
CA LEU A 55 0.94 13.69 -11.12
C LEU A 55 -0.18 12.85 -11.74
N ARG A 56 -0.45 11.66 -11.18
CA ARG A 56 -1.54 10.77 -11.61
C ARG A 56 -2.93 11.41 -11.58
N ASN A 57 -3.14 12.42 -10.74
CA ASN A 57 -4.40 13.16 -10.69
C ASN A 57 -4.70 13.91 -11.99
N TYR A 58 -3.68 14.14 -12.83
CA TYR A 58 -3.79 14.83 -14.11
C TYR A 58 -3.73 13.88 -15.31
N TYR A 59 -3.55 12.57 -15.08
CA TYR A 59 -3.56 11.60 -16.16
C TYR A 59 -4.99 11.36 -16.66
N PRO A 60 -5.18 11.15 -17.98
CA PRO A 60 -6.49 10.83 -18.56
C PRO A 60 -7.02 9.47 -18.10
N PHE A 61 -6.14 8.60 -17.58
CA PHE A 61 -6.47 7.34 -16.93
C PHE A 61 -5.30 6.91 -16.02
N ASP A 62 -5.59 6.09 -15.01
CA ASP A 62 -4.61 5.55 -14.08
C ASP A 62 -4.63 4.01 -14.12
N LEU A 63 -3.52 3.43 -14.56
CA LEU A 63 -3.27 2.00 -14.54
C LEU A 63 -1.82 1.76 -14.09
N LEU A 64 -1.66 1.32 -12.85
CA LEU A 64 -0.36 0.99 -12.31
C LEU A 64 0.16 -0.32 -12.92
N LEU A 65 1.35 -0.26 -13.50
CA LEU A 65 2.08 -1.43 -13.99
C LEU A 65 3.26 -1.70 -13.06
N ASP A 66 3.27 -2.87 -12.44
CA ASP A 66 4.44 -3.35 -11.71
C ASP A 66 4.52 -4.87 -11.69
N TYR A 67 5.67 -5.39 -11.28
CA TYR A 67 5.82 -6.83 -11.06
C TYR A 67 4.99 -7.28 -9.84
N PRO A 68 4.35 -8.47 -9.90
CA PRO A 68 3.60 -9.00 -8.75
C PRO A 68 4.43 -9.12 -7.46
N ASP A 69 5.75 -9.27 -7.60
CA ASP A 69 6.72 -9.38 -6.52
C ASP A 69 7.59 -8.12 -6.34
N ALA A 70 7.22 -6.98 -6.93
CA ALA A 70 8.02 -5.75 -6.91
C ALA A 70 8.40 -5.28 -5.50
N ILE A 71 7.46 -5.37 -4.54
CA ILE A 71 7.71 -5.03 -3.13
C ILE A 71 8.78 -5.94 -2.53
N ALA A 72 8.68 -7.24 -2.80
CA ALA A 72 9.63 -8.23 -2.32
C ALA A 72 11.01 -7.96 -2.96
N GLN A 73 11.09 -7.79 -4.28
CA GLN A 73 12.35 -7.48 -4.97
C GLN A 73 13.01 -6.21 -4.41
N ARG A 74 12.22 -5.15 -4.17
CA ARG A 74 12.70 -3.88 -3.62
C ARG A 74 13.26 -4.06 -2.21
N HIS A 75 12.56 -4.80 -1.36
CA HIS A 75 13.03 -5.17 -0.02
C HIS A 75 14.37 -5.93 -0.06
N ASP A 76 14.54 -6.93 -0.94
CA ASP A 76 15.80 -7.69 -1.02
C ASP A 76 16.99 -6.83 -1.42
N ARG A 77 16.78 -5.95 -2.41
CA ARG A 77 17.83 -5.04 -2.87
C ARG A 77 18.21 -4.05 -1.79
N LEU A 78 17.21 -3.48 -1.10
CA LEU A 78 17.42 -2.57 0.02
C LEU A 78 18.18 -3.26 1.16
N ALA A 79 17.75 -4.46 1.57
CA ALA A 79 18.39 -5.23 2.63
C ALA A 79 19.86 -5.55 2.31
N LYS A 80 20.14 -6.01 1.08
CA LYS A 80 21.52 -6.26 0.62
C LYS A 80 22.37 -4.99 0.61
N ALA A 81 21.81 -3.87 0.18
CA ALA A 81 22.54 -2.60 0.17
C ALA A 81 22.85 -2.13 1.60
N LEU A 82 21.88 -2.21 2.52
CA LEU A 82 22.06 -1.85 3.93
C LEU A 82 23.03 -2.77 4.68
N ALA A 83 23.19 -4.02 4.21
CA ALA A 83 24.18 -4.97 4.70
C ALA A 83 25.59 -4.80 4.07
N GLY A 84 25.73 -3.92 3.08
CA GLY A 84 26.98 -3.73 2.33
C GLY A 84 27.27 -4.81 1.28
N GLU A 85 26.30 -5.67 0.97
CA GLU A 85 26.41 -6.75 -0.04
C GLU A 85 26.09 -6.27 -1.46
N LEU A 86 25.42 -5.12 -1.59
CA LEU A 86 25.10 -4.48 -2.85
C LEU A 86 25.55 -3.02 -2.81
N ASP A 87 26.30 -2.60 -3.82
CA ASP A 87 26.67 -1.19 -4.00
C ASP A 87 25.40 -0.32 -4.18
N PRO A 88 25.16 0.68 -3.31
CA PRO A 88 24.01 1.57 -3.40
C PRO A 88 23.89 2.28 -4.76
N GLU A 89 24.99 2.53 -5.48
CA GLU A 89 24.98 3.15 -6.82
C GLU A 89 24.36 2.25 -7.89
N ARG A 90 24.17 0.95 -7.60
CA ARG A 90 23.51 -0.01 -8.49
C ARG A 90 22.01 -0.16 -8.22
N LEU A 91 21.47 0.57 -7.24
CA LEU A 91 20.04 0.61 -6.97
C LEU A 91 19.32 1.42 -8.05
N ASP A 92 18.08 1.04 -8.37
CA ASP A 92 17.19 1.97 -9.06
C ASP A 92 16.88 3.16 -8.15
N GLN A 93 16.38 4.26 -8.74
CA GLN A 93 16.21 5.51 -8.01
C GLN A 93 15.23 5.40 -6.83
N GLU A 94 14.16 4.61 -6.97
CA GLU A 94 13.19 4.38 -5.89
C GLU A 94 13.84 3.65 -4.71
N THR A 95 14.59 2.58 -4.99
CA THR A 95 15.29 1.82 -3.94
C THR A 95 16.43 2.64 -3.33
N LYS A 96 17.09 3.50 -4.12
CA LYS A 96 18.11 4.42 -3.62
C LYS A 96 17.53 5.45 -2.66
N ARG A 97 16.36 6.01 -2.97
CA ARG A 97 15.62 6.89 -2.04
C ARG A 97 15.32 6.18 -0.73
N LEU A 98 14.81 4.94 -0.77
CA LEU A 98 14.56 4.15 0.44
C LEU A 98 15.84 3.85 1.23
N TYR A 99 16.97 3.64 0.56
CA TYR A 99 18.27 3.47 1.20
C TYR A 99 18.68 4.74 1.95
N ASP A 100 18.56 5.91 1.31
CA ASP A 100 18.89 7.21 1.91
C ASP A 100 17.94 7.56 3.08
N ASP A 101 16.65 7.27 2.93
CA ASP A 101 15.65 7.37 3.99
C ASP A 101 16.00 6.46 5.17
N SER A 102 16.47 5.25 4.90
CA SER A 102 16.90 4.28 5.93
C SER A 102 18.13 4.76 6.69
N LEU A 103 19.08 5.44 6.03
CA LEU A 103 20.22 6.07 6.70
C LEU A 103 19.78 7.27 7.54
N THR A 104 18.90 8.10 7.00
CA THR A 104 18.32 9.26 7.69
C THR A 104 17.59 8.82 8.97
N GLU A 105 16.77 7.78 8.90
CA GLU A 105 16.03 7.25 10.06
C GLU A 105 16.98 6.61 11.10
N ARG A 106 18.09 6.00 10.68
CA ARG A 106 19.11 5.49 11.61
C ARG A 106 19.83 6.60 12.37
N GLU A 107 20.12 7.72 11.70
CA GLU A 107 20.83 8.85 12.29
C GLU A 107 19.89 9.74 13.13
N TYR A 108 18.66 9.94 12.66
CA TYR A 108 17.65 10.79 13.28
C TYR A 108 16.31 10.06 13.47
N PRO A 109 16.23 9.07 14.39
CA PRO A 109 15.04 8.25 14.56
C PRO A 109 13.77 9.07 14.78
N ARG A 110 12.77 8.84 13.93
CA ARG A 110 11.44 9.46 13.95
C ARG A 110 11.44 10.99 13.85
N LYS A 111 12.50 11.60 13.32
CA LYS A 111 12.57 13.06 13.09
C LYS A 111 12.08 13.48 11.70
N ASN A 112 12.16 12.58 10.74
CA ASN A 112 11.57 12.74 9.42
C ASN A 112 10.54 11.62 9.21
N LEU A 113 9.26 11.95 9.27
CA LEU A 113 8.18 10.97 9.19
C LEU A 113 8.09 10.31 7.81
N ASP A 114 8.44 11.01 6.73
CA ASP A 114 8.46 10.43 5.39
C ASP A 114 9.57 9.38 5.26
N ALA A 115 10.77 9.71 5.77
CA ALA A 115 11.89 8.79 5.81
C ALA A 115 11.59 7.57 6.70
N TRP A 116 11.01 7.80 7.88
CA TRP A 116 10.58 6.71 8.78
C TRP A 116 9.56 5.80 8.11
N ALA A 117 8.48 6.36 7.53
CA ALA A 117 7.38 5.59 6.96
C ALA A 117 7.85 4.74 5.76
N GLY A 118 8.55 5.37 4.80
CA GLY A 118 9.05 4.68 3.62
C GLY A 118 10.06 3.58 3.94
N SER A 119 11.06 3.89 4.77
CA SER A 119 12.11 2.94 5.15
C SER A 119 11.56 1.78 5.99
N THR A 120 10.71 2.06 6.98
CA THR A 120 10.07 1.05 7.85
C THR A 120 9.18 0.11 7.04
N ALA A 121 8.39 0.66 6.10
CA ALA A 121 7.54 -0.12 5.20
C ALA A 121 8.34 -1.21 4.47
N TYR A 122 9.43 -0.83 3.80
CA TYR A 122 10.18 -1.76 2.97
C TYR A 122 11.16 -2.64 3.74
N GLN A 123 11.69 -2.21 4.89
CA GLN A 123 12.57 -3.03 5.73
C GLN A 123 11.80 -4.10 6.53
N LEU A 124 10.60 -3.79 7.04
CA LEU A 124 9.83 -4.73 7.86
C LEU A 124 8.79 -5.49 7.04
N TRP A 125 7.91 -4.77 6.36
CA TRP A 125 6.73 -5.37 5.72
C TRP A 125 7.06 -6.08 4.40
N GLY A 126 8.13 -5.65 3.73
CA GLY A 126 8.70 -6.40 2.60
C GLY A 126 9.15 -7.82 2.98
N GLY A 127 9.55 -8.04 4.24
CA GLY A 127 9.84 -9.35 4.80
C GLY A 127 8.58 -10.15 5.13
N VAL A 128 7.56 -9.49 5.69
CA VAL A 128 6.25 -10.11 6.00
C VAL A 128 5.59 -10.67 4.74
N GLY A 129 5.67 -9.96 3.60
CA GLY A 129 5.13 -10.43 2.33
C GLY A 129 5.74 -11.74 1.81
N ARG A 130 6.87 -12.18 2.39
CA ARG A 130 7.51 -13.47 2.09
C ARG A 130 7.26 -14.56 3.13
N ALA A 131 6.73 -14.19 4.29
CA ALA A 131 6.48 -15.16 5.34
C ALA A 131 5.49 -16.22 4.84
N GLU A 132 5.69 -17.46 5.26
CA GLU A 132 4.68 -18.49 5.04
C GLU A 132 3.41 -18.07 5.77
N THR A 133 2.35 -17.82 5.01
CA THR A 133 1.07 -17.35 5.55
C THR A 133 0.04 -18.46 5.47
N VAL A 134 -0.76 -18.57 6.52
CA VAL A 134 -1.97 -19.40 6.48
C VAL A 134 -2.98 -18.67 5.62
N LYS A 135 -3.29 -19.23 4.44
CA LYS A 135 -4.37 -18.70 3.60
C LYS A 135 -5.71 -18.96 4.27
N VAL A 136 -6.42 -17.88 4.59
CA VAL A 136 -7.78 -17.92 5.12
C VAL A 136 -8.71 -17.36 4.06
N GLU A 137 -9.81 -18.04 3.79
CA GLU A 137 -10.83 -17.49 2.91
C GLU A 137 -11.45 -16.25 3.55
N SER A 138 -11.27 -15.11 2.91
CA SER A 138 -11.86 -13.84 3.35
C SER A 138 -13.26 -13.70 2.79
N VAL A 139 -14.15 -13.18 3.63
CA VAL A 139 -15.53 -12.86 3.29
C VAL A 139 -15.68 -11.35 3.40
N PHE A 140 -16.04 -10.70 2.28
CA PHE A 140 -16.28 -9.27 2.21
C PHE A 140 -17.75 -9.03 1.94
N ALA A 141 -18.46 -8.49 2.92
CA ALA A 141 -19.82 -7.98 2.76
C ALA A 141 -19.99 -6.73 3.60
N ASP A 142 -20.75 -5.78 3.06
CA ASP A 142 -21.13 -4.59 3.81
C ASP A 142 -22.01 -5.00 4.99
N PRO A 143 -21.78 -4.46 6.19
CA PRO A 143 -22.67 -4.71 7.30
C PRO A 143 -24.04 -4.09 7.01
N PRO A 144 -25.13 -4.68 7.54
CA PRO A 144 -26.47 -4.15 7.32
C PRO A 144 -26.55 -2.70 7.84
N PRO A 145 -27.37 -1.82 7.22
CA PRO A 145 -27.48 -0.41 7.61
C PRO A 145 -27.80 -0.19 9.11
N SER A 146 -28.50 -1.14 9.72
CA SER A 146 -28.82 -1.13 11.16
C SER A 146 -27.59 -1.23 12.08
N LEU A 147 -26.46 -1.70 11.57
CA LEU A 147 -25.18 -1.82 12.31
C LEU A 147 -24.14 -0.77 11.89
N ALA A 148 -24.47 0.17 11.00
CA ALA A 148 -23.51 1.14 10.46
C ALA A 148 -22.79 1.93 11.57
N THR A 149 -23.50 2.43 12.58
CA THR A 149 -22.87 3.16 13.70
C THR A 149 -21.92 2.28 14.51
N MET A 150 -22.30 1.02 14.76
CA MET A 150 -21.43 0.06 15.46
C MET A 150 -20.18 -0.22 14.64
N TRP A 151 -20.33 -0.40 13.31
CA TRP A 151 -19.21 -0.61 12.41
C TRP A 151 -18.21 0.55 12.46
N THR A 152 -18.70 1.79 12.34
CA THR A 152 -17.85 2.99 12.42
C THR A 152 -17.08 3.06 13.75
N ASN A 153 -17.72 2.71 14.87
CA ASN A 153 -17.07 2.70 16.18
C ASN A 153 -15.96 1.63 16.26
N LEU A 154 -16.24 0.40 15.80
CA LEU A 154 -15.27 -0.68 15.77
C LEU A 154 -14.06 -0.35 14.88
N GLN A 155 -14.31 0.24 13.70
CA GLN A 155 -13.25 0.72 12.80
C GLN A 155 -12.41 1.83 13.44
N SER A 156 -13.03 2.74 14.18
CA SER A 156 -12.33 3.81 14.88
C SER A 156 -11.43 3.25 15.99
N LEU A 157 -11.95 2.31 16.78
CA LEU A 157 -11.18 1.60 17.82
C LEU A 157 -9.96 0.87 17.24
N GLU A 158 -10.15 0.15 16.13
CA GLU A 158 -9.07 -0.54 15.41
C GLU A 158 -8.03 0.44 14.89
N THR A 159 -8.46 1.47 14.14
CA THR A 159 -7.56 2.45 13.52
C THR A 159 -6.73 3.18 14.58
N GLU A 160 -7.35 3.64 15.67
CA GLU A 160 -6.63 4.34 16.75
C GLU A 160 -5.64 3.43 17.46
N THR A 161 -6.05 2.19 17.79
CA THR A 161 -5.18 1.27 18.53
C THR A 161 -4.00 0.83 17.68
N TYR A 162 -4.24 0.45 16.42
CA TYR A 162 -3.19 0.02 15.52
C TYR A 162 -2.22 1.15 15.20
N ALA A 163 -2.72 2.37 14.96
CA ALA A 163 -1.86 3.54 14.75
C ALA A 163 -0.90 3.73 15.94
N LYS A 164 -1.41 3.70 17.18
CA LYS A 164 -0.59 3.84 18.39
C LYS A 164 0.42 2.71 18.57
N ILE A 165 0.07 1.47 18.22
CA ILE A 165 1.01 0.35 18.26
C ILE A 165 2.13 0.56 17.22
N ILE A 166 1.76 0.93 15.99
CA ILE A 166 2.70 1.13 14.88
C ILE A 166 3.65 2.30 15.15
N THR A 167 3.16 3.41 15.72
CA THR A 167 3.99 4.57 16.10
C THR A 167 4.80 4.32 17.37
N GLY A 168 4.48 3.27 18.13
CA GLY A 168 5.15 2.90 19.38
C GLY A 168 4.65 3.64 20.62
N GLU A 169 3.50 4.32 20.53
CA GLU A 169 2.79 4.89 21.68
C GLU A 169 2.21 3.80 22.60
N LEU A 170 1.85 2.66 22.02
CA LEU A 170 1.41 1.47 22.74
C LEU A 170 2.33 0.28 22.45
N PRO A 171 2.58 -0.61 23.43
CA PRO A 171 3.30 -1.85 23.19
C PRO A 171 2.45 -2.83 22.36
N LEU A 172 3.10 -3.80 21.72
CA LEU A 172 2.41 -4.86 20.96
C LEU A 172 1.37 -5.62 21.79
N SER A 173 1.60 -5.78 23.10
CA SER A 173 0.67 -6.43 24.03
C SER A 173 -0.67 -5.70 24.17
N ALA A 174 -0.78 -4.43 23.75
CA ALA A 174 -2.06 -3.70 23.74
C ALA A 174 -3.07 -4.29 22.74
N PHE A 175 -2.62 -5.15 21.81
CA PHE A 175 -3.51 -5.88 20.92
C PHE A 175 -4.52 -6.77 21.67
N ASP A 176 -4.09 -7.42 22.77
CA ASP A 176 -4.97 -8.30 23.55
C ASP A 176 -6.12 -7.50 24.19
N ASP A 177 -5.82 -6.31 24.71
CA ASP A 177 -6.82 -5.39 25.26
C ASP A 177 -7.77 -4.86 24.17
N TYR A 178 -7.22 -4.53 22.99
CA TYR A 178 -8.03 -4.15 21.82
C TYR A 178 -9.00 -5.25 21.44
N ALA A 179 -8.55 -6.50 21.32
CA ALA A 179 -9.40 -7.62 20.94
C ALA A 179 -10.56 -7.80 21.94
N GLN A 180 -10.25 -7.78 23.24
CA GLN A 180 -11.28 -7.84 24.29
C GLN A 180 -12.31 -6.71 24.17
N ARG A 181 -11.85 -5.47 23.94
CA ARG A 181 -12.73 -4.32 23.76
C ARG A 181 -13.57 -4.42 22.50
N TRP A 182 -12.98 -4.85 21.39
CA TRP A 182 -13.67 -5.00 20.12
C TRP A 182 -14.83 -6.00 20.22
N HIS A 183 -14.61 -7.13 20.90
CA HIS A 183 -15.69 -8.07 21.22
C HIS A 183 -16.75 -7.44 22.12
N ALA A 184 -16.34 -6.75 23.20
CA ALA A 184 -17.27 -6.10 24.13
C ALA A 184 -18.12 -4.98 23.47
N GLU A 185 -17.59 -4.31 22.45
CA GLU A 185 -18.28 -3.25 21.70
C GLU A 185 -19.17 -3.79 20.56
N GLY A 186 -19.34 -5.11 20.46
CA GLY A 186 -20.29 -5.76 19.56
C GLY A 186 -19.65 -6.41 18.33
N GLY A 187 -18.34 -6.61 18.33
CA GLY A 187 -17.62 -7.23 17.23
C GLY A 187 -18.09 -8.65 16.86
N ASP A 188 -18.52 -9.46 17.83
CA ASP A 188 -19.10 -10.78 17.55
C ASP A 188 -20.37 -10.68 16.71
N LYS A 189 -21.26 -9.76 17.10
CA LYS A 189 -22.50 -9.48 16.38
C LYS A 189 -22.22 -8.97 14.96
N MET A 190 -21.20 -8.14 14.79
CA MET A 190 -20.77 -7.66 13.49
C MET A 190 -20.27 -8.82 12.60
N THR A 191 -19.44 -9.70 13.17
CA THR A 191 -18.89 -10.85 12.46
C THR A 191 -19.99 -11.80 11.99
N GLU A 192 -20.99 -12.06 12.82
CA GLU A 192 -22.15 -12.87 12.46
C GLU A 192 -22.95 -12.22 11.32
N ALA A 193 -23.24 -10.92 11.42
CA ALA A 193 -23.99 -10.20 10.38
C ALA A 193 -23.31 -10.23 9.01
N VAL A 194 -21.98 -10.07 8.95
CA VAL A 194 -21.21 -10.16 7.70
C VAL A 194 -21.22 -11.58 7.11
N ARG A 195 -21.19 -12.62 7.95
CA ARG A 195 -21.30 -14.01 7.50
C ARG A 195 -22.68 -14.31 6.93
N GLU A 196 -23.75 -13.85 7.59
CA GLU A 196 -25.12 -14.00 7.11
C GLU A 196 -25.35 -13.28 5.77
N ALA A 197 -24.91 -12.02 5.66
CA ALA A 197 -25.00 -11.25 4.42
C ALA A 197 -24.30 -11.95 3.23
N SER A 198 -23.17 -12.60 3.51
CA SER A 198 -22.38 -13.32 2.52
C SER A 198 -22.98 -14.69 2.14
N ALA A 199 -23.66 -15.36 3.08
CA ALA A 199 -24.37 -16.60 2.81
C ALA A 199 -25.62 -16.39 1.94
N GLY A 200 -26.29 -15.25 2.08
CA GLY A 200 -27.46 -14.89 1.27
C GLY A 200 -27.15 -14.34 -0.13
N SER A 201 -25.87 -14.11 -0.45
CA SER A 201 -25.40 -13.56 -1.73
C SER A 201 -24.89 -14.64 -2.71
N LYS A 202 -24.98 -15.92 -2.35
CA LYS A 202 -24.69 -17.08 -3.22
C LYS A 202 -25.97 -17.59 -3.89
#